data_AF-A0A0P7VVR1-F1
#
_entry.id   AF-A0A0P7VVR1-F1
#
_cell.length_a   1.000
_cell.length_b   1.000
_cell.length_c   1.000
_cell.angle_alpha   90.00
_cell.angle_beta   90.00
_cell.angle_gamma   90.00
#
_symmetry.space_group_name_H-M   'P 1'
#
loop_
_entity.id
_entity.type
_entity.pdbx_description
1 polymer ?
#
loop_
_entity_poly.entity_id
_entity_poly.type
_entity_poly.pdbx_seq_one_letter_code
_entity_poly.pdbx_strand_id
1 'polypeptide(L)'
;MDLLDTEGLSEASVNSELLCSLEVRQQELERLNIAVAEKERMIGELELEINSKRDKISNIKEETQELKKYKAVLDRMVEWKLCEKTSDRAVFNLLYGSVQLEVVFESHTDKTQHTEMLVKKVGNIKFHLQLDERNSQDYACLVHNLIGQFIETKSNWLLHDVALVVSRCRTLGEEIHRLKKWGSLKLDIMEIACKDKQIKILFSSLKVFAKFEVTL
;
A
#
# COMPACT_ATOMS: atom_id res chain seq x y z
N MET A 1 -69.03 41.96 67.49
CA MET A 1 -69.40 42.76 66.31
C MET A 1 -68.32 43.81 66.17
N ASP A 2 -67.33 43.70 65.29
CA ASP A 2 -67.17 42.78 64.16
C ASP A 2 -65.68 42.45 63.98
N LEU A 3 -65.40 41.14 63.94
CA LEU A 3 -64.28 40.57 63.21
C LEU A 3 -64.71 40.59 61.75
N LEU A 4 -64.08 41.38 60.89
CA LEU A 4 -64.07 41.27 59.42
C LEU A 4 -63.35 42.50 58.88
N ASP A 5 -62.03 42.40 58.67
CA ASP A 5 -61.25 43.31 57.80
C ASP A 5 -59.78 42.85 57.62
N THR A 6 -59.38 41.76 58.27
CA THR A 6 -58.04 41.16 58.10
C THR A 6 -57.93 40.21 56.89
N GLU A 7 -59.04 39.79 56.27
CA GLU A 7 -59.00 38.90 55.10
C GLU A 7 -58.71 39.66 53.79
N GLY A 8 -59.27 40.86 53.58
CA GLY A 8 -59.12 41.61 52.32
C GLY A 8 -57.75 42.26 52.09
N LEU A 9 -57.02 42.65 53.16
CA LEU A 9 -55.66 43.20 53.05
C LEU A 9 -54.59 42.10 52.88
N SER A 10 -54.86 40.90 53.39
CA SER A 10 -54.03 39.71 53.20
C SER A 10 -54.12 39.21 51.75
N GLU A 11 -55.33 39.14 51.17
CA GLU A 11 -55.52 38.72 49.78
C GLU A 11 -54.91 39.68 48.76
N ALA A 12 -54.98 41.00 48.99
CA ALA A 12 -54.39 42.01 48.10
C ALA A 12 -52.86 41.99 48.11
N SER A 13 -52.23 41.79 49.28
CA SER A 13 -50.78 41.64 49.40
C SER A 13 -50.29 40.34 48.75
N VAL A 14 -51.00 39.23 48.98
CA VAL A 14 -50.71 37.93 48.37
C VAL A 14 -50.86 37.97 46.85
N ASN A 15 -51.87 38.67 46.31
CA ASN A 15 -52.04 38.86 44.86
C ASN A 15 -50.92 39.70 44.23
N SER A 16 -50.43 40.73 44.92
CA SER A 16 -49.32 41.57 44.44
C SER A 16 -48.00 40.78 44.37
N GLU A 17 -47.72 39.98 45.40
CA GLU A 17 -46.54 39.11 45.47
C GLU A 17 -46.61 37.98 44.43
N LEU A 18 -47.81 37.43 44.20
CA LEU A 18 -48.06 36.44 43.14
C LEU A 18 -47.83 37.05 41.74
N LEU A 19 -48.31 38.27 41.48
CA LEU A 19 -48.11 38.97 40.21
C LEU A 19 -46.62 39.26 39.94
N CYS A 20 -45.89 39.74 40.95
CA CYS A 20 -44.45 39.99 40.84
C CYS A 20 -43.66 38.68 40.57
N SER A 21 -44.04 37.59 41.25
CA SER A 21 -43.47 36.25 41.01
C SER A 21 -43.75 35.76 39.59
N LEU A 22 -44.97 35.97 39.07
CA LEU A 22 -45.34 35.62 37.69
C LEU A 22 -44.54 36.42 36.66
N GLU A 23 -44.33 37.72 36.87
CA GLU A 23 -43.52 38.57 35.99
C GLU A 23 -42.05 38.13 35.95
N VAL A 24 -41.46 37.78 37.11
CA VAL A 24 -40.08 37.26 37.18
C VAL A 24 -39.97 35.92 36.43
N ARG A 25 -40.94 35.03 36.60
CA ARG A 25 -40.99 33.75 35.88
C ARG A 25 -41.19 33.93 34.38
N GLN A 26 -41.99 34.91 33.96
CA GLN A 26 -42.17 35.27 32.55
C GLN A 26 -40.86 35.76 31.92
N GLN A 27 -40.10 36.62 32.63
CA GLN A 27 -38.79 37.07 32.16
C GLN A 27 -37.75 35.96 32.12
N GLU A 28 -37.78 35.04 33.09
CA GLU A 28 -36.90 33.86 33.11
C GLU A 28 -37.21 32.91 31.94
N LEU A 29 -38.50 32.68 31.65
CA LEU A 29 -38.94 31.93 30.47
C LEU A 29 -38.47 32.58 29.17
N GLU A 30 -38.59 33.90 29.03
CA GLU A 30 -38.15 34.61 27.82
C GLU A 30 -36.63 34.48 27.63
N ARG A 31 -35.85 34.63 28.70
CA ARG A 31 -34.38 34.44 28.67
C ARG A 31 -34.02 33.00 28.30
N LEU A 32 -34.71 32.02 28.87
CA LEU A 32 -34.52 30.61 28.52
C LEU A 32 -34.87 30.35 27.06
N ASN A 33 -35.94 30.95 26.54
CA ASN A 33 -36.37 30.77 25.16
C ASN A 33 -35.33 31.32 24.16
N ILE A 34 -34.76 32.49 24.44
CA ILE A 34 -33.65 33.06 23.66
C ILE A 34 -32.41 32.15 23.72
N ALA A 35 -32.06 31.66 24.90
CA ALA A 35 -30.92 30.76 25.07
C ALA A 35 -31.11 29.43 24.34
N VAL A 36 -32.32 28.87 24.34
CA VAL A 36 -32.68 27.65 23.59
C VAL A 36 -32.57 27.89 22.10
N ALA A 37 -33.17 28.96 21.56
CA ALA A 37 -33.09 29.29 20.14
C ALA A 37 -31.64 29.46 19.66
N GLU A 38 -30.79 30.09 20.47
CA GLU A 38 -29.37 30.24 20.14
C GLU A 38 -28.62 28.90 20.15
N LYS A 39 -28.93 28.01 21.11
CA LYS A 39 -28.35 26.65 21.14
C LYS A 39 -28.81 25.81 19.96
N GLU A 40 -30.09 25.89 19.57
CA GLU A 40 -30.62 25.22 18.38
C GLU A 40 -29.92 25.70 17.11
N ARG A 41 -29.69 27.02 16.98
CA ARG A 41 -28.91 27.60 15.88
C ARG A 41 -27.49 27.05 15.83
N MET A 42 -26.79 27.04 16.97
CA MET A 42 -25.43 26.48 17.07
C MET A 42 -25.39 24.97 16.71
N ILE A 43 -26.39 24.21 17.14
CA ILE A 43 -26.49 22.77 16.80
C ILE A 43 -26.62 22.61 15.29
N GLY A 44 -27.50 23.39 14.63
CA GLY A 44 -27.64 23.35 13.17
C GLY A 44 -26.36 23.68 12.42
N GLU A 45 -25.59 24.67 12.88
CA GLU A 45 -24.29 25.01 12.29
C GLU A 45 -23.26 23.87 12.44
N LEU A 46 -23.20 23.26 13.63
CA LEU A 46 -22.33 22.11 13.88
C LEU A 46 -22.73 20.88 13.04
N GLU A 47 -24.03 20.64 12.85
CA GLU A 47 -24.53 19.55 12.01
C GLU A 47 -24.11 19.73 10.54
N LEU A 48 -24.19 20.95 10.01
CA LEU A 48 -23.70 21.27 8.67
C LEU A 48 -22.19 21.05 8.55
N GLU A 49 -21.42 21.45 9.56
CA GLU A 49 -19.97 21.24 9.58
C GLU A 49 -19.61 19.75 9.64
N ILE A 50 -20.32 18.97 10.46
CA ILE A 50 -20.15 17.52 10.58
C ILE A 50 -20.45 16.85 9.24
N ASN A 51 -21.54 17.22 8.57
CA ASN A 51 -21.89 16.66 7.26
C ASN A 51 -20.82 17.00 6.21
N SER A 52 -20.37 18.26 6.15
CA SER A 52 -19.29 18.66 5.24
C SER A 52 -17.98 17.88 5.49
N LYS A 53 -17.61 17.68 6.76
CA LYS A 53 -16.43 16.88 7.13
C LYS A 53 -16.62 15.39 6.78
N ARG A 54 -17.82 14.84 6.95
CA ARG A 54 -18.15 13.46 6.58
C ARG A 54 -17.99 13.24 5.08
N ASP A 55 -18.47 14.17 4.25
CA ASP A 55 -18.33 14.09 2.79
C ASP A 55 -16.86 14.13 2.37
N LYS A 56 -16.06 15.02 2.97
CA LYS A 56 -14.60 15.06 2.74
C LYS A 56 -13.91 13.75 3.11
N ILE A 57 -14.28 13.15 4.25
CA ILE A 57 -13.74 11.85 4.67
C ILE A 57 -14.13 10.75 3.67
N SER A 58 -15.36 10.76 3.16
CA SER A 58 -15.80 9.80 2.13
C SER A 58 -14.96 9.92 0.86
N ASN A 59 -14.78 11.14 0.34
CA ASN A 59 -13.98 11.37 -0.85
C ASN A 59 -12.51 10.92 -0.68
N ILE A 60 -11.88 11.30 0.45
CA ILE A 60 -10.50 10.88 0.74
C ILE A 60 -10.39 9.36 0.81
N LYS A 61 -11.40 8.69 1.39
CA LYS A 61 -11.42 7.23 1.48
C LYS A 61 -11.51 6.57 0.10
N GLU A 62 -12.32 7.11 -0.79
CA GLU A 62 -12.44 6.65 -2.18
C GLU A 62 -11.13 6.86 -2.95
N GLU A 63 -10.54 8.05 -2.89
CA GLU A 63 -9.25 8.35 -3.52
C GLU A 63 -8.14 7.43 -2.99
N THR A 64 -8.10 7.20 -1.67
CA THR A 64 -7.15 6.27 -1.05
C THR A 64 -7.33 4.86 -1.58
N GLN A 65 -8.57 4.43 -1.82
CA GLN A 65 -8.86 3.10 -2.35
C GLN A 65 -8.42 2.97 -3.81
N GLU A 66 -8.60 4.01 -4.62
CA GLU A 66 -8.08 4.06 -5.99
C GLU A 66 -6.54 4.04 -6.02
N LEU A 67 -5.88 4.86 -5.20
CA LEU A 67 -4.41 4.86 -5.10
C LEU A 67 -3.86 3.50 -4.67
N LYS A 68 -4.54 2.79 -3.77
CA LYS A 68 -4.16 1.41 -3.39
C LYS A 68 -4.25 0.45 -4.57
N LYS A 69 -5.25 0.58 -5.45
CA LYS A 69 -5.35 -0.24 -6.67
C LYS A 69 -4.17 0.05 -7.61
N TYR A 70 -3.88 1.33 -7.87
CA TYR A 70 -2.73 1.71 -8.71
C TYR A 70 -1.40 1.22 -8.15
N LYS A 71 -1.19 1.35 -6.83
CA LYS A 71 -0.01 0.80 -6.16
C LYS A 71 0.10 -0.71 -6.35
N ALA A 72 -1.01 -1.45 -6.22
CA ALA A 72 -1.00 -2.90 -6.42
C ALA A 72 -0.66 -3.29 -7.88
N VAL A 73 -1.05 -2.47 -8.86
CA VAL A 73 -0.66 -2.66 -10.26
C VAL A 73 0.84 -2.39 -10.44
N LEU A 74 1.35 -1.28 -9.90
CA LEU A 74 2.78 -0.94 -9.95
C LEU A 74 3.63 -1.99 -9.25
N ASP A 75 3.22 -2.48 -8.07
CA ASP A 75 3.89 -3.55 -7.32
C ASP A 75 3.95 -4.87 -8.11
N ARG A 76 3.08 -5.08 -9.11
CA ARG A 76 3.13 -6.23 -10.03
C ARG A 76 4.00 -5.97 -11.26
N MET A 77 4.16 -4.71 -11.67
CA MET A 77 4.96 -4.32 -12.84
C MET A 77 6.44 -4.11 -12.49
N VAL A 78 6.72 -3.67 -11.26
CA VAL A 78 8.07 -3.37 -10.80
C VAL A 78 8.64 -4.58 -10.07
N GLU A 79 9.68 -5.18 -10.64
CA GLU A 79 10.37 -6.34 -10.03
C GLU A 79 11.22 -5.97 -8.81
N TRP A 80 11.59 -4.71 -8.66
CA TRP A 80 12.50 -4.26 -7.60
C TRP A 80 11.78 -3.46 -6.52
N LYS A 81 12.21 -3.65 -5.26
CA LYS A 81 11.75 -2.88 -4.11
C LYS A 81 12.95 -2.32 -3.38
N LEU A 82 12.94 -1.02 -3.11
CA LEU A 82 13.94 -0.41 -2.23
C LEU A 82 13.70 -0.91 -0.80
N CYS A 83 14.67 -1.62 -0.25
CA CYS A 83 14.59 -2.21 1.09
C CYS A 83 15.34 -1.39 2.12
N GLU A 84 16.51 -0.89 1.74
CA GLU A 84 17.33 -0.07 2.63
C GLU A 84 17.95 1.08 1.85
N LYS A 85 17.99 2.27 2.48
CA LYS A 85 18.70 3.42 1.95
C LYS A 85 19.38 4.16 3.09
N THR A 86 20.69 4.27 3.03
CA THR A 86 21.52 5.07 3.94
C THR A 86 22.21 6.19 3.16
N SER A 87 23.10 6.93 3.83
CA SER A 87 23.92 7.97 3.20
C SER A 87 24.88 7.41 2.15
N ASP A 88 25.34 6.18 2.31
CA ASP A 88 26.43 5.54 1.57
C ASP A 88 26.00 4.29 0.80
N ARG A 89 24.84 3.70 1.08
CA ARG A 89 24.32 2.53 0.36
C ARG A 89 22.83 2.59 0.07
N ALA A 90 22.40 1.86 -0.96
CA ALA A 90 21.00 1.54 -1.22
C ALA A 90 20.90 0.06 -1.60
N VAL A 91 19.95 -0.65 -0.99
CA VAL A 91 19.71 -2.08 -1.23
C VAL A 91 18.33 -2.24 -1.85
N PHE A 92 18.29 -2.90 -3.01
CA PHE A 92 17.08 -3.21 -3.75
C PHE A 92 16.88 -4.73 -3.79
N ASN A 93 15.70 -5.19 -3.42
CA ASN A 93 15.32 -6.59 -3.56
C ASN A 93 14.61 -6.80 -4.90
N LEU A 94 15.00 -7.85 -5.61
CA LEU A 94 14.39 -8.34 -6.84
C LEU A 94 13.99 -9.82 -6.67
N LEU A 95 13.17 -10.33 -7.60
CA LEU A 95 12.75 -11.74 -7.65
C LEU A 95 12.23 -12.25 -6.29
N TYR A 96 11.22 -11.58 -5.75
CA TYR A 96 10.64 -11.94 -4.44
C TYR A 96 11.64 -11.94 -3.26
N GLY A 97 12.75 -11.22 -3.40
CA GLY A 97 13.78 -11.10 -2.37
C GLY A 97 14.93 -12.10 -2.46
N SER A 98 14.88 -13.04 -3.41
CA SER A 98 15.98 -14.00 -3.62
C SER A 98 17.16 -13.39 -4.38
N VAL A 99 17.00 -12.22 -5.01
CA VAL A 99 18.09 -11.48 -5.65
C VAL A 99 18.17 -10.10 -5.00
N GLN A 100 19.33 -9.72 -4.49
CA GLN A 100 19.55 -8.40 -3.92
C GLN A 100 20.60 -7.65 -4.74
N LEU A 101 20.30 -6.39 -5.02
CA LEU A 101 21.18 -5.42 -5.66
C LEU A 101 21.56 -4.36 -4.63
N GLU A 102 22.84 -4.31 -4.30
CA GLU A 102 23.41 -3.33 -3.38
C GLU A 102 24.21 -2.30 -4.19
N VAL A 103 23.82 -1.04 -4.07
CA VAL A 103 24.48 0.11 -4.70
C VAL A 103 25.20 0.90 -3.61
N VAL A 104 26.53 0.97 -3.70
CA VAL A 104 27.38 1.74 -2.79
C VAL A 104 27.76 3.05 -3.47
N PHE A 105 27.47 4.16 -2.80
CA PHE A 105 27.77 5.51 -3.27
C PHE A 105 29.15 5.95 -2.81
N GLU A 106 29.84 6.74 -3.65
CA GLU A 106 31.08 7.39 -3.23
C GLU A 106 30.80 8.44 -2.15
N SER A 107 31.64 8.50 -1.12
CA SER A 107 31.56 9.53 -0.09
C SER A 107 32.11 10.86 -0.62
N HIS A 108 31.22 11.82 -0.87
CA HIS A 108 31.62 13.18 -1.20
C HIS A 108 32.14 13.88 0.07
N THR A 109 33.43 14.17 0.13
CA THR A 109 34.07 14.93 1.21
C THR A 109 33.97 16.45 1.05
N ASP A 110 33.47 16.93 -0.10
CA ASP A 110 33.40 18.37 -0.38
C ASP A 110 32.17 19.03 0.27
N LYS A 111 32.44 19.82 1.31
CA LYS A 111 31.49 20.62 2.09
C LYS A 111 31.02 21.90 1.39
N THR A 112 31.19 22.04 0.07
CA THR A 112 31.14 23.35 -0.62
C THR A 112 30.04 23.51 -1.66
N GLN A 113 29.09 22.58 -1.80
CA GLN A 113 27.99 22.76 -2.76
C GLN A 113 26.63 22.67 -2.06
N HIS A 114 26.22 23.82 -1.51
CA HIS A 114 24.81 24.15 -1.43
C HIS A 114 24.30 24.36 -2.85
N THR A 115 23.48 23.43 -3.35
CA THR A 115 22.27 23.62 -4.17
C THR A 115 22.04 22.38 -5.04
N GLU A 116 20.88 21.76 -4.82
CA GLU A 116 20.06 20.93 -5.71
C GLU A 116 20.69 19.80 -6.53
N MET A 117 20.19 18.59 -6.22
CA MET A 117 20.40 17.31 -6.91
C MET A 117 21.83 16.75 -6.76
N LEU A 118 22.14 16.26 -5.55
CA LEU A 118 23.26 15.37 -5.27
C LEU A 118 23.14 14.10 -6.15
N VAL A 119 23.62 14.17 -7.39
CA VAL A 119 23.92 13.00 -8.21
C VAL A 119 25.09 12.30 -7.53
N LYS A 120 24.78 11.44 -6.55
CA LYS A 120 25.79 10.62 -5.89
C LYS A 120 26.39 9.70 -6.93
N LYS A 121 27.71 9.82 -7.12
CA LYS A 121 28.42 8.93 -8.03
C LYS A 121 28.35 7.51 -7.46
N VAL A 122 27.92 6.58 -8.29
CA VAL A 122 27.88 5.16 -7.93
C VAL A 122 29.32 4.67 -7.91
N GLY A 123 29.80 4.24 -6.74
CA GLY A 123 31.15 3.72 -6.57
C GLY A 123 31.22 2.24 -6.89
N ASN A 124 30.29 1.45 -6.36
CA ASN A 124 30.25 0.01 -6.59
C ASN A 124 28.82 -0.53 -6.62
N ILE A 125 28.61 -1.60 -7.39
CA ILE A 125 27.36 -2.34 -7.47
C ILE A 125 27.67 -3.80 -7.15
N LYS A 126 26.96 -4.37 -6.18
CA LYS A 126 27.08 -5.77 -5.77
C LYS A 126 25.75 -6.48 -5.92
N PHE A 127 25.82 -7.74 -6.32
CA PHE A 127 24.67 -8.62 -6.42
C PHE A 127 24.81 -9.77 -5.45
N HIS A 128 23.72 -10.08 -4.75
CA HIS A 128 23.64 -11.23 -3.84
C HIS A 128 22.50 -12.12 -4.31
N LEU A 129 22.83 -13.31 -4.82
CA LEU A 129 21.85 -14.33 -5.19
C LEU A 129 21.66 -15.28 -4.02
N GLN A 130 20.49 -15.21 -3.39
CA GLN A 130 20.11 -15.96 -2.20
C GLN A 130 19.06 -17.01 -2.59
N LEU A 131 19.51 -18.13 -3.15
CA LEU A 131 18.68 -19.31 -3.42
C LEU A 131 19.26 -20.53 -2.72
N ASP A 132 18.42 -21.25 -2.00
CA ASP A 132 18.79 -22.57 -1.49
C ASP A 132 18.60 -23.61 -2.58
N GLU A 133 19.67 -23.90 -3.32
CA GLU A 133 19.64 -24.82 -4.47
C GLU A 133 19.15 -26.23 -4.10
N ARG A 134 19.38 -26.69 -2.87
CA ARG A 134 19.00 -28.06 -2.44
C ARG A 134 17.51 -28.19 -2.20
N ASN A 135 16.89 -27.13 -1.68
CA ASN A 135 15.47 -27.14 -1.31
C ASN A 135 14.58 -26.46 -2.37
N SER A 136 15.18 -25.86 -3.40
CA SER A 136 14.47 -25.15 -4.45
C SER A 136 14.05 -26.07 -5.60
N GLN A 137 13.02 -25.63 -6.32
CA GLN A 137 12.60 -26.29 -7.55
C GLN A 137 13.62 -26.05 -8.66
N ASP A 138 13.82 -27.02 -9.55
CA ASP A 138 14.82 -26.98 -10.63
C ASP A 138 14.65 -25.77 -11.57
N TYR A 139 13.40 -25.36 -11.85
CA TYR A 139 13.11 -24.16 -12.64
C TYR A 139 13.45 -22.86 -11.89
N ALA A 140 13.42 -22.84 -10.56
CA ALA A 140 13.87 -21.68 -9.78
C ALA A 140 15.40 -21.59 -9.80
N CYS A 141 16.09 -22.73 -9.68
CA CYS A 141 17.55 -22.80 -9.83
C CYS A 141 17.99 -22.32 -11.23
N LEU A 142 17.30 -22.77 -12.29
CA LEU A 142 17.53 -22.29 -13.65
C LEU A 142 17.42 -20.76 -13.76
N VAL A 143 16.36 -20.18 -13.21
CA VAL A 143 16.15 -18.72 -13.22
C VAL A 143 17.32 -18.00 -12.55
N HIS A 144 17.76 -18.48 -11.38
CA HIS A 144 18.91 -17.91 -10.69
C HIS A 144 20.21 -18.05 -11.48
N ASN A 145 20.44 -19.19 -12.12
CA ASN A 145 21.63 -19.42 -12.94
C ASN A 145 21.69 -18.50 -14.16
N LEU A 146 20.56 -18.24 -14.81
CA LEU A 146 20.45 -17.31 -15.93
C LEU A 146 20.71 -15.86 -15.49
N ILE A 147 20.14 -15.45 -14.35
CA ILE A 147 20.36 -14.13 -13.78
C ILE A 147 21.82 -13.94 -13.36
N GLY A 148 22.41 -14.93 -12.68
CA GLY A 148 23.80 -14.93 -12.27
C GLY A 148 24.75 -14.75 -13.45
N GLN A 149 24.54 -15.52 -14.53
CA GLN A 149 25.33 -15.37 -15.75
C GLN A 149 25.20 -13.97 -16.36
N PHE A 150 23.99 -13.41 -16.41
CA PHE A 150 23.79 -12.05 -16.93
C PHE A 150 24.57 -11.01 -16.13
N ILE A 151 24.54 -11.13 -14.80
CA ILE A 151 25.27 -10.25 -13.88
C ILE A 151 26.79 -10.36 -14.10
N GLU A 152 27.31 -11.58 -14.23
CA GLU A 152 28.74 -11.83 -14.45
C GLU A 152 29.25 -11.30 -15.81
N THR A 153 28.39 -11.28 -16.83
CA THR A 153 28.79 -10.94 -18.21
C THR A 153 28.82 -9.43 -18.46
N LYS A 154 27.98 -8.65 -17.78
CA LYS A 154 27.86 -7.19 -17.98
C LYS A 154 28.56 -6.46 -16.83
N SER A 155 29.23 -5.34 -17.10
CA SER A 155 29.88 -4.51 -16.07
C SER A 155 29.19 -3.16 -15.84
N ASN A 156 28.31 -2.74 -16.76
CA ASN A 156 27.56 -1.49 -16.70
C ASN A 156 26.06 -1.80 -16.65
N TRP A 157 25.54 -1.92 -15.43
CA TRP A 157 24.13 -2.23 -15.20
C TRP A 157 23.35 -0.96 -14.87
N LEU A 158 22.25 -0.73 -15.58
CA LEU A 158 21.18 0.13 -15.09
C LEU A 158 20.20 -0.73 -14.28
N LEU A 159 19.64 -0.17 -13.21
CA LEU A 159 18.61 -0.85 -12.42
C LEU A 159 17.46 -1.35 -13.30
N HIS A 160 17.10 -0.59 -14.33
CA HIS A 160 16.09 -0.96 -15.31
C HIS A 160 16.47 -2.21 -16.11
N ASP A 161 17.72 -2.31 -16.60
CA ASP A 161 18.19 -3.47 -17.36
C ASP A 161 18.12 -4.74 -16.52
N VAL A 162 18.60 -4.66 -15.28
CA VAL A 162 18.57 -5.77 -14.33
C VAL A 162 17.13 -6.19 -14.06
N ALA A 163 16.25 -5.22 -13.76
CA ALA A 163 14.85 -5.49 -13.48
C ALA A 163 14.15 -6.16 -14.66
N LEU A 164 14.45 -5.73 -15.89
CA LEU A 164 13.90 -6.32 -17.10
C LEU A 164 14.34 -7.78 -17.25
N VAL A 165 15.63 -8.07 -17.10
CA VAL A 165 16.15 -9.44 -17.21
C VAL A 165 15.56 -10.34 -16.13
N VAL A 166 15.55 -9.87 -14.87
CA VAL A 166 14.93 -10.61 -13.76
C VAL A 166 13.45 -10.89 -14.03
N SER A 167 12.69 -9.93 -14.56
CA SER A 167 11.27 -10.12 -14.92
C SER A 167 11.07 -11.20 -15.98
N ARG A 168 11.92 -11.19 -17.01
CA ARG A 168 11.86 -12.17 -18.11
C ARG A 168 12.23 -13.57 -17.63
N CYS A 169 13.30 -13.69 -16.83
CA CYS A 169 13.68 -14.97 -16.23
C CYS A 169 12.59 -15.48 -15.26
N ARG A 170 11.99 -14.61 -14.43
CA ARG A 170 10.85 -14.97 -13.59
C ARG A 170 9.70 -15.54 -14.42
N THR A 171 9.33 -14.86 -15.49
CA THR A 171 8.26 -15.30 -16.40
C THR A 171 8.57 -16.67 -17.00
N LEU A 172 9.81 -16.89 -17.45
CA LEU A 172 10.28 -18.19 -17.95
C LEU A 172 10.10 -19.29 -16.88
N GLY A 173 10.49 -19.03 -15.62
CA GLY A 173 10.30 -19.98 -14.53
C GLY A 173 8.81 -20.32 -14.29
N GLU A 174 7.92 -19.33 -14.37
CA GLU A 174 6.47 -19.53 -14.27
C GLU A 174 5.90 -20.33 -15.44
N GLU A 175 6.37 -20.10 -16.67
CA GLU A 175 5.97 -20.84 -17.85
C GLU A 175 6.39 -22.31 -17.75
N ILE A 176 7.64 -22.58 -17.33
CA ILE A 176 8.12 -23.94 -17.08
C ILE A 176 7.28 -24.62 -16.01
N HIS A 177 6.99 -23.93 -14.89
CA HIS A 177 6.12 -24.47 -13.85
C HIS A 177 4.72 -24.83 -14.39
N ARG A 178 4.13 -23.97 -15.23
CA ARG A 178 2.83 -24.24 -15.87
C ARG A 178 2.91 -25.43 -16.83
N LEU A 179 3.97 -25.53 -17.64
CA LEU A 179 4.17 -26.65 -18.56
C LEU A 179 4.39 -27.97 -17.80
N LYS A 180 5.10 -27.96 -16.68
CA LYS A 180 5.22 -29.14 -15.81
C LYS A 180 3.87 -29.59 -15.27
N LYS A 181 3.01 -28.65 -14.90
CA LYS A 181 1.70 -28.94 -14.28
C LYS A 181 0.63 -29.34 -15.30
N TRP A 182 0.64 -28.74 -16.49
CA TRP A 182 -0.46 -28.84 -17.46
C TRP A 182 -0.04 -29.31 -18.86
N GLY A 183 1.26 -29.42 -19.13
CA GLY A 183 1.79 -29.76 -20.45
C GLY A 183 1.37 -31.15 -20.92
N SER A 184 1.22 -32.10 -20.01
CA SER A 184 0.79 -33.47 -20.34
C SER A 184 -0.64 -33.54 -20.90
N LEU A 185 -1.51 -32.57 -20.59
CA LEU A 185 -2.93 -32.63 -21.00
C LEU A 185 -3.15 -32.26 -22.46
N LYS A 186 -2.33 -31.36 -23.02
CA LYS A 186 -2.56 -30.78 -24.34
C LYS A 186 -1.35 -30.80 -25.27
N LEU A 187 -0.15 -30.98 -24.73
CA LEU A 187 1.10 -30.81 -25.47
C LEU A 187 1.92 -32.10 -25.55
N ASP A 188 1.37 -33.24 -25.09
CA ASP A 188 2.05 -34.53 -25.02
C ASP A 188 3.42 -34.47 -24.31
N ILE A 189 3.58 -33.51 -23.39
CA ILE A 189 4.78 -33.38 -22.55
C ILE A 189 4.70 -34.41 -21.44
N MET A 190 5.61 -35.38 -21.47
CA MET A 190 5.73 -36.41 -20.45
C MET A 190 6.55 -35.93 -19.24
N GLU A 191 7.65 -35.20 -19.50
CA GLU A 191 8.56 -34.74 -18.46
C GLU A 191 9.26 -33.44 -18.87
N ILE A 192 9.55 -32.59 -17.88
CA ILE A 192 10.46 -31.44 -18.04
C ILE A 192 11.47 -31.49 -16.90
N ALA A 193 12.75 -31.42 -17.23
CA ALA A 193 13.85 -31.34 -16.28
C ALA A 193 14.71 -30.11 -16.58
N CYS A 194 15.03 -29.34 -15.54
CA CYS A 194 15.95 -28.21 -15.66
C CYS A 194 17.27 -28.58 -14.97
N LYS A 195 18.40 -28.34 -15.65
CA LYS A 195 19.72 -28.50 -15.04
C LYS A 195 20.65 -27.41 -15.53
N ASP A 196 21.27 -26.71 -14.58
CA ASP A 196 22.14 -25.57 -14.84
C ASP A 196 21.40 -24.48 -15.63
N LYS A 197 21.61 -24.46 -16.95
CA LYS A 197 21.05 -23.50 -17.92
C LYS A 197 20.21 -24.18 -19.00
N GLN A 198 20.11 -25.51 -18.96
CA GLN A 198 19.44 -26.31 -19.98
C GLN A 198 18.06 -26.73 -19.52
N ILE A 199 17.13 -26.76 -20.47
CA ILE A 199 15.78 -27.28 -20.28
C ILE A 199 15.62 -28.51 -21.16
N LYS A 200 15.35 -29.65 -20.55
CA LYS A 200 15.02 -30.89 -21.25
C LYS A 200 13.53 -31.11 -21.20
N ILE A 201 12.92 -31.33 -22.36
CA ILE A 201 11.48 -31.57 -22.51
C ILE A 201 11.30 -32.89 -23.26
N LEU A 202 10.70 -33.87 -22.59
CA LEU A 202 10.42 -35.18 -23.14
C LEU A 202 8.97 -35.22 -23.62
N PHE A 203 8.78 -35.34 -24.93
CA PHE A 203 7.49 -35.53 -25.57
C PHE A 203 7.23 -37.01 -25.80
N SER A 204 6.00 -37.46 -25.53
CA SER A 204 5.61 -38.84 -25.74
C SER A 204 4.12 -38.94 -26.04
N SER A 205 3.78 -39.50 -27.21
CA SER A 205 2.40 -39.64 -27.65
C SER A 205 2.19 -40.97 -28.38
N LEU A 206 1.26 -41.77 -27.87
CA LEU A 206 0.86 -43.02 -28.51
C LEU A 206 0.01 -42.77 -29.76
N LYS A 207 -0.73 -41.65 -29.82
CA LYS A 207 -1.62 -41.32 -30.94
C LYS A 207 -0.85 -41.10 -32.24
N VAL A 208 0.27 -40.40 -32.16
CA VAL A 208 1.18 -40.18 -33.29
C VAL A 208 2.37 -41.15 -33.30
N PHE A 209 2.41 -42.09 -32.34
CA PHE A 209 3.46 -43.08 -32.18
C PHE A 209 4.88 -42.47 -32.17
N ALA A 210 5.07 -41.40 -31.40
CA ALA A 210 6.33 -40.66 -31.33
C ALA A 210 6.76 -40.42 -29.88
N LYS A 211 8.08 -40.54 -29.64
CA LYS A 211 8.74 -40.17 -28.38
C LYS A 211 10.11 -39.57 -28.69
N PHE A 212 10.34 -38.35 -28.24
CA PHE A 212 11.60 -37.64 -28.47
C PHE A 212 11.85 -36.61 -27.36
N GLU A 213 13.12 -36.27 -27.15
CA GLU A 213 13.55 -35.26 -26.19
C GLU A 213 14.09 -34.03 -26.93
N VAL A 214 13.70 -32.84 -26.48
CA VAL A 214 14.28 -31.57 -26.92
C VAL A 214 15.07 -30.98 -25.77
N THR A 215 16.32 -30.59 -26.04
CA THR A 215 17.14 -29.81 -25.11
C THR A 215 17.26 -28.38 -25.64
N LEU A 216 16.90 -27.41 -24.81
CA LEU A 216 17.03 -25.97 -25.05
C LEU A 216 18.12 -25.39 -24.15
#